data_AF-B9EBQ2-F1
#
_entry.id   AF-B9EBQ2-F1
#
_cell.length_a   1.000
_cell.length_b   1.000
_cell.length_c   1.000
_cell.angle_alpha   90.00
_cell.angle_beta   90.00
_cell.angle_gamma   90.00
#
_symmetry.space_group_name_H-M   'P 1'
#
loop_
_entity.id
_entity.type
_entity.pdbx_description
1 polymer ?
#
loop_
_entity_poly.entity_id
_entity_poly.type
_entity_poly.pdbx_seq_one_letter_code
_entity_poly.pdbx_strand_id
1 'polypeptide(L)'
;MIKMTTELIKKWAIDRNLNTADPNKQMLKLVEEFGELGEGMAKGKPELIKDALGDMYVVMTILAMQMDIDINECIDIAYNEIKDRKGKMIDGVFVKESDL
;
A
#
# COMPACT_ATOMS: atom_id res chain seq x y z
N MET A 1 15.88 0.06 5.11
CA MET A 1 15.20 -1.25 5.27
C MET A 1 14.06 -1.42 4.27
N ILE A 2 13.10 -0.49 4.18
CA ILE A 2 11.99 -0.55 3.19
C ILE A 2 12.51 -0.59 1.75
N LYS A 3 13.39 0.35 1.34
CA LYS A 3 13.97 0.35 -0.01
C LYS A 3 14.61 -0.98 -0.43
N MET A 4 15.26 -1.69 0.48
CA MET A 4 15.86 -3.00 0.17
C MET A 4 14.80 -4.07 -0.08
N THR A 5 13.70 -4.04 0.67
CA THR A 5 12.62 -5.03 0.53
C THR A 5 11.79 -4.77 -0.73
N THR A 6 11.53 -3.50 -1.07
CA THR A 6 10.85 -3.12 -2.31
C THR A 6 11.57 -3.65 -3.55
N GLU A 7 12.90 -3.55 -3.58
CA GLU A 7 13.68 -4.08 -4.71
C GLU A 7 13.66 -5.62 -4.78
N LEU A 8 13.57 -6.31 -3.63
CA LEU A 8 13.36 -7.77 -3.60
C LEU A 8 11.98 -8.15 -4.14
N ILE A 9 10.93 -7.38 -3.82
CA ILE A 9 9.58 -7.58 -4.38
C ILE A 9 9.61 -7.38 -5.90
N LYS A 10 10.22 -6.31 -6.38
CA LYS A 10 10.36 -6.04 -7.82
C LYS A 10 11.08 -7.19 -8.53
N LYS A 11 12.20 -7.67 -7.97
CA LYS A 11 12.91 -8.82 -8.50
C LYS A 11 12.03 -10.08 -8.53
N TRP A 12 11.33 -10.38 -7.43
CA TRP A 12 10.45 -11.54 -7.35
C TRP A 12 9.34 -11.51 -8.41
N ALA A 13 8.79 -10.33 -8.70
CA ALA A 13 7.78 -10.10 -9.72
C ALA A 13 8.34 -10.28 -11.14
N ILE A 14 9.53 -9.75 -11.42
CA ILE A 14 10.22 -9.91 -12.71
C ILE A 14 10.54 -11.38 -12.98
N ASP A 15 11.09 -12.09 -11.98
CA ASP A 15 11.45 -13.50 -12.09
C ASP A 15 10.23 -14.40 -12.41
N ARG A 16 9.00 -13.87 -12.27
CA ARG A 16 7.73 -14.56 -12.54
C ARG A 16 6.90 -13.94 -13.67
N ASN A 17 7.44 -12.96 -14.39
CA ASN A 17 6.71 -12.18 -15.41
C ASN A 17 5.42 -11.53 -14.90
N LEU A 18 5.32 -11.25 -13.59
CA LEU A 18 4.17 -10.55 -13.03
C LEU A 18 4.22 -9.05 -13.36
N ASN A 19 5.41 -8.49 -13.54
CA ASN A 19 5.61 -7.08 -13.87
C ASN A 19 5.04 -6.68 -15.24
N THR A 20 4.74 -7.64 -16.13
CA THR A 20 4.13 -7.39 -17.45
C THR A 20 2.72 -7.97 -17.59
N ALA A 21 2.16 -8.51 -16.50
CA ALA A 21 0.82 -9.08 -16.48
C ALA A 21 -0.27 -7.98 -16.50
N ASP A 22 -1.53 -8.39 -16.71
CA ASP A 22 -2.69 -7.49 -16.76
C ASP A 22 -2.90 -6.77 -15.42
N PRO A 23 -2.76 -5.43 -15.35
CA PRO A 23 -2.90 -4.66 -14.12
C PRO A 23 -4.30 -4.74 -13.52
N ASN A 24 -5.33 -5.05 -14.31
CA ASN A 24 -6.68 -5.22 -13.79
C ASN A 24 -6.78 -6.43 -12.84
N LYS A 25 -6.00 -7.49 -13.09
CA LYS A 25 -5.95 -8.65 -12.18
C LYS A 25 -5.22 -8.32 -10.89
N GLN A 26 -4.16 -7.53 -10.98
CA GLN A 26 -3.43 -7.07 -9.80
C GLN A 26 -4.28 -6.12 -8.94
N MET A 27 -5.10 -5.27 -9.57
CA MET A 27 -6.08 -4.44 -8.88
C MET A 27 -7.14 -5.28 -8.14
N LEU A 28 -7.63 -6.37 -8.76
CA LEU A 28 -8.55 -7.29 -8.09
C LEU A 28 -7.88 -7.97 -6.88
N LYS A 29 -6.61 -8.36 -6.99
CA LYS A 29 -5.85 -8.89 -5.85
C LYS A 29 -5.70 -7.85 -4.74
N LEU A 30 -5.53 -6.57 -5.06
CA LEU A 30 -5.49 -5.51 -4.04
C LEU A 30 -6.80 -5.41 -3.25
N VAL A 31 -7.95 -5.59 -3.91
CA VAL A 31 -9.26 -5.62 -3.25
C VAL A 31 -9.39 -6.84 -2.33
N GLU A 32 -8.83 -7.99 -2.73
CA GLU A 32 -8.76 -9.19 -1.89
C GLU A 32 -7.97 -8.93 -0.60
N GLU A 33 -6.74 -8.38 -0.70
CA GLU A 33 -5.93 -8.06 0.49
C GLU A 33 -6.59 -7.04 1.42
N PHE A 34 -7.29 -6.05 0.84
CA PHE A 34 -8.08 -5.10 1.62
C PHE A 34 -9.23 -5.79 2.37
N GLY A 35 -9.86 -6.79 1.76
CA GLY A 35 -10.87 -7.63 2.39
C GLY A 35 -10.31 -8.42 3.58
N GLU A 36 -9.12 -9.00 3.42
CA GLU A 36 -8.43 -9.72 4.51
C GLU A 36 -8.05 -8.79 5.67
N LEU A 37 -7.59 -7.58 5.37
CA LEU A 37 -7.37 -6.54 6.37
C LEU A 37 -8.67 -6.23 7.14
N GLY A 38 -9.78 -6.05 6.42
CA GLY A 38 -11.10 -5.84 7.00
C GLY A 38 -11.54 -6.99 7.92
N GLU A 39 -11.35 -8.25 7.49
CA GLU A 39 -11.61 -9.42 8.32
C GLU A 39 -10.75 -9.42 9.59
N GLY A 40 -9.44 -9.17 9.45
CA GLY A 40 -8.50 -9.17 10.55
C GLY A 40 -8.90 -8.16 11.63
N MET A 41 -9.29 -6.96 11.21
CA MET A 41 -9.81 -5.90 12.08
C MET A 41 -11.12 -6.32 12.75
N ALA A 42 -12.10 -6.82 11.98
CA ALA A 42 -13.42 -7.18 12.50
C ALA A 42 -13.38 -8.32 13.52
N LYS A 43 -12.42 -9.25 13.39
CA LYS A 43 -12.28 -10.44 14.24
C LYS A 43 -11.15 -10.34 15.28
N GLY A 44 -10.46 -9.20 15.38
CA GLY A 44 -9.36 -9.02 16.32
C GLY A 44 -8.18 -9.98 16.11
N LYS A 45 -7.81 -10.25 14.84
CA LYS A 45 -6.73 -11.17 14.46
C LYS A 45 -5.45 -10.39 14.09
N PRO A 46 -4.56 -10.09 15.05
CA PRO A 46 -3.40 -9.21 14.81
C PRO A 46 -2.41 -9.75 13.77
N GLU A 47 -2.25 -11.07 13.67
CA GLU A 47 -1.35 -11.66 12.66
C GLU A 47 -1.90 -11.51 11.25
N LEU A 48 -3.21 -11.69 11.05
CA LEU A 48 -3.86 -11.44 9.75
C LEU A 48 -3.78 -9.96 9.35
N ILE A 49 -3.92 -9.04 10.32
CA ILE A 49 -3.76 -7.60 10.05
C ILE A 49 -2.35 -7.28 9.56
N LYS A 50 -1.32 -7.85 10.20
CA LYS A 50 0.08 -7.64 9.80
C LYS A 50 0.35 -8.19 8.39
N ASP A 51 -0.17 -9.38 8.11
CA ASP A 51 -0.03 -10.07 6.83
C ASP A 51 -0.66 -9.25 5.70
N ALA A 52 -1.94 -8.92 5.84
CA ALA A 52 -2.69 -8.15 4.85
C ALA A 52 -2.08 -6.76 4.58
N LEU A 53 -1.55 -6.07 5.60
CA LEU A 53 -0.83 -4.80 5.40
C LEU A 53 0.43 -4.98 4.54
N GLY A 54 1.17 -6.08 4.75
CA GLY A 54 2.34 -6.43 3.95
C GLY A 54 1.97 -6.79 2.52
N ASP A 55 0.95 -7.63 2.35
CA ASP A 55 0.50 -8.10 1.04
C ASP A 55 -0.08 -6.96 0.21
N MET A 56 -0.84 -6.04 0.81
CA MET A 56 -1.26 -4.81 0.12
C MET A 56 -0.04 -4.04 -0.43
N TYR A 57 1.05 -3.92 0.34
CA TYR A 57 2.26 -3.23 -0.14
C TYR A 57 2.96 -3.97 -1.28
N VAL A 58 3.05 -5.30 -1.20
CA VAL A 58 3.57 -6.14 -2.30
C VAL A 58 2.73 -5.95 -3.55
N VAL A 59 1.41 -6.02 -3.43
CA VAL A 59 0.47 -5.91 -4.55
C VAL A 59 0.55 -4.52 -5.18
N MET A 60 0.57 -3.44 -4.39
CA MET A 60 0.71 -2.07 -4.90
C MET A 60 2.05 -1.86 -5.61
N THR A 61 3.13 -2.45 -5.10
CA THR A 61 4.46 -2.38 -5.74
C THR A 61 4.43 -3.02 -7.13
N ILE A 62 3.84 -4.21 -7.25
CA ILE A 62 3.73 -4.92 -8.53
C ILE A 62 2.78 -4.20 -9.49
N LEU A 63 1.66 -3.67 -8.98
CA LEU A 63 0.71 -2.89 -9.78
C LEU A 63 1.39 -1.65 -10.38
N ALA A 64 2.20 -0.93 -9.60
CA ALA A 64 2.98 0.20 -10.11
C ALA A 64 3.92 -0.23 -11.25
N MET A 65 4.60 -1.37 -11.12
CA MET A 65 5.46 -1.90 -12.20
C MET A 65 4.67 -2.20 -13.48
N GLN A 66 3.48 -2.82 -13.38
CA GLN A 66 2.63 -3.16 -14.52
C GLN A 66 2.08 -1.91 -15.24
N MET A 67 2.00 -0.79 -14.52
CA MET A 67 1.54 0.50 -15.04
C MET A 67 2.70 1.42 -15.48
N ASP A 68 3.94 0.94 -15.43
CA ASP A 68 5.15 1.73 -15.71
C ASP A 68 5.31 2.96 -14.79
N ILE A 69 5.02 2.76 -13.49
CA ILE A 69 5.09 3.77 -12.44
C ILE A 69 6.12 3.35 -11.37
N ASP A 70 6.92 4.30 -10.87
CA ASP A 70 7.78 4.05 -9.70
C ASP A 70 7.00 4.26 -8.39
N ILE A 71 6.79 3.18 -7.64
CA ILE A 71 6.13 3.23 -6.33
C ILE A 71 6.86 4.17 -5.35
N ASN A 72 8.18 4.36 -5.48
CA ASN A 72 8.92 5.30 -4.62
C ASN A 72 8.51 6.74 -4.91
N GLU A 73 8.32 7.10 -6.18
CA GLU A 73 7.84 8.43 -6.57
C GLU A 73 6.42 8.66 -6.01
N CYS A 74 5.54 7.67 -6.11
CA CYS A 74 4.19 7.76 -5.52
C CYS A 74 4.25 8.05 -4.01
N ILE A 75 5.13 7.35 -3.28
CA ILE A 75 5.30 7.53 -1.84
C ILE A 75 5.88 8.92 -1.53
N ASP A 76 6.85 9.38 -2.30
CA ASP A 76 7.46 10.70 -2.13
C ASP A 76 6.45 11.82 -2.38
N ILE A 77 5.60 11.69 -3.41
CA ILE A 77 4.48 12.62 -3.67
C ILE A 77 3.52 12.63 -2.47
N ALA A 78 3.04 11.47 -2.04
CA ALA A 78 2.10 11.36 -0.92
C ALA A 78 2.70 11.92 0.39
N TYR A 79 3.98 11.66 0.66
CA TYR A 79 4.66 12.20 1.83
C TYR A 79 4.77 13.72 1.77
N ASN A 80 5.14 14.27 0.62
CA ASN A 80 5.24 15.72 0.42
C ASN A 80 3.90 16.44 0.61
N GLU A 81 2.77 15.78 0.33
CA GLU A 81 1.43 16.32 0.61
C GLU A 81 1.06 16.33 2.10
N ILE A 82 1.63 15.43 2.90
CA ILE A 82 1.25 15.27 4.32
C ILE A 82 2.25 15.88 5.30
N LYS A 83 3.53 16.03 4.92
CA LYS A 83 4.64 16.37 5.83
C LYS A 83 4.45 17.71 6.58
N ASP A 84 3.78 18.67 5.95
CA ASP A 84 3.59 20.02 6.51
C ASP A 84 2.15 20.24 7.04
N ARG A 85 1.29 19.21 7.00
CA ARG A 85 -0.11 19.34 7.45
C ARG A 85 -0.17 19.75 8.91
N LYS A 86 -0.97 20.79 9.17
CA LYS A 86 -1.37 21.22 10.52
C LYS A 86 -2.78 20.74 10.80
N GLY A 87 -3.05 20.42 12.07
CA GLY A 87 -4.30 19.82 12.49
C GLY A 87 -4.20 19.21 13.87
N LYS A 88 -5.28 18.58 14.32
CA LYS A 88 -5.35 17.89 15.62
C LYS A 88 -6.18 16.61 15.52
N MET A 89 -5.94 15.69 16.45
CA MET A 89 -6.76 14.49 16.58
C MET A 89 -8.10 14.84 17.24
N ILE A 90 -9.21 14.47 16.61
CA ILE A 90 -10.57 14.56 17.16
C ILE A 90 -11.24 13.22 16.92
N ASP A 91 -11.72 12.57 17.97
CA ASP A 91 -12.44 11.28 17.91
C ASP A 91 -11.73 10.19 17.08
N GLY A 92 -10.39 10.13 17.19
CA GLY A 92 -9.56 9.15 16.49
C GLY A 92 -9.21 9.49 15.04
N VAL A 93 -9.63 10.65 14.53
CA VAL A 93 -9.34 11.12 13.18
C VAL A 93 -8.45 12.36 13.23
N PHE A 94 -7.45 12.44 12.34
CA PHE A 94 -6.68 13.66 12.15
C PHE A 94 -7.50 14.66 11.36
N VAL A 95 -7.91 15.76 11.99
CA VAL A 95 -8.66 16.86 11.36
C VAL A 95 -7.70 18.00 11.02
N LYS A 96 -7.68 18.41 9.75
CA LYS A 96 -6.82 19.49 9.25
C LYS A 96 -7.22 20.81 9.87
N GLU A 97 -6.25 21.70 10.07
CA GLU A 97 -6.50 23.04 10.62
C GLU A 97 -7.47 23.87 9.76
N SER A 98 -7.47 23.69 8.44
CA SER A 98 -8.44 24.33 7.52
C SER A 98 -9.88 23.89 7.72
N ASP A 99 -10.09 22.73 8.37
CA ASP A 99 -11.37 22.05 8.51
C ASP A 99 -11.89 22.12 9.97
N LEU A 100 -11.18 22.86 10.84
CA LEU A 100 -11.55 23.14 12.24
C LEU A 100 -12.42 24.39 12.37
#